data_AF-A0A1Z5KBE8-F1
#
_entry.id   AF-A0A1Z5KBE8-F1
#
_cell.length_a   1.000
_cell.length_b   1.000
_cell.length_c   1.000
_cell.angle_alpha   90.00
_cell.angle_beta   90.00
_cell.angle_gamma   90.00
#
_symmetry.space_group_name_H-M   'P 1'
#
loop_
_entity.id
_entity.type
_entity.pdbx_description
1 polymer ?
#
loop_
_entity_poly.entity_id
_entity_poly.type
_entity_poly.pdbx_seq_one_letter_code
_entity_poly.pdbx_strand_id
1 'polypeptide(L)'
;MFKSLPLLRTYTRRLAFRSYRGQAGEGTPTLSSREEALLQVALPRAEAIMTSHTRLPNLPDKGEELQVRRKRLIYRSKQRGWLEVDLLLGTWAHQNVPQLSAQQLDEYESFVNQETIDIYNIITLRLPVPDELKGTIVDEIQEWARANPLGKADPLKYKQVKENNQLT
;
A
#
# COMPACT_ATOMS: atom_id res chain seq x y z
N MET A 1 -23.23 -2.08 2.86
CA MET A 1 -22.99 -3.45 2.39
C MET A 1 -21.60 -3.47 1.75
N PHE A 2 -20.57 -3.69 2.57
CA PHE A 2 -19.16 -3.59 2.15
C PHE A 2 -18.81 -4.78 1.26
N LYS A 3 -18.59 -4.55 -0.03
CA LYS A 3 -17.97 -5.54 -0.90
C LYS A 3 -16.47 -5.52 -0.61
N SER A 4 -16.05 -6.37 0.32
CA SER A 4 -14.64 -6.75 0.47
C SER A 4 -14.21 -7.39 -0.85
N LEU A 5 -13.58 -6.61 -1.73
CA LEU A 5 -12.85 -7.16 -2.86
C LEU A 5 -11.72 -8.01 -2.27
N PRO A 6 -11.58 -9.29 -2.68
CA PRO A 6 -10.53 -10.15 -2.15
C PRO A 6 -9.18 -9.63 -2.65
N LEU A 7 -8.57 -8.73 -1.88
CA LEU A 7 -7.26 -8.13 -2.18
C LEU A 7 -6.20 -9.19 -2.48
N LEU A 8 -6.33 -10.40 -1.91
CA LEU A 8 -5.43 -11.53 -2.15
C LEU A 8 -5.62 -12.22 -3.50
N ARG A 9 -6.80 -12.13 -4.14
CA ARG A 9 -7.05 -12.75 -5.45
C ARG A 9 -6.37 -12.00 -6.59
N THR A 10 -6.23 -10.68 -6.47
CA THR A 10 -5.45 -9.84 -7.40
C THR A 10 -3.96 -9.86 -7.04
N TYR A 11 -3.63 -9.95 -5.74
CA TYR A 11 -2.26 -10.04 -5.24
C TYR A 11 -1.55 -11.34 -5.64
N THR A 12 -2.20 -12.51 -5.52
CA THR A 12 -1.63 -13.79 -5.96
C THR A 12 -1.46 -13.89 -7.47
N ARG A 13 -2.34 -13.27 -8.26
CA ARG A 13 -2.20 -13.20 -9.73
C ARG A 13 -1.03 -12.31 -10.17
N ARG A 14 -0.68 -11.28 -9.39
CA ARG A 14 0.52 -10.45 -9.60
C ARG A 14 1.81 -11.05 -9.04
N LEU A 15 1.76 -11.81 -7.95
CA LEU A 15 2.93 -12.57 -7.46
C LEU A 15 3.37 -13.66 -8.44
N ALA A 16 2.45 -14.25 -9.21
CA ALA A 16 2.80 -15.09 -10.35
C ALA A 16 3.57 -14.33 -11.46
N PHE A 17 3.59 -13.00 -11.41
CA PHE A 17 4.32 -12.10 -12.32
C PHE A 17 5.67 -11.64 -11.76
N ARG A 18 6.01 -11.93 -10.50
CA ARG A 18 7.39 -11.84 -10.02
C ARG A 18 8.12 -13.04 -10.61
N SER A 19 8.65 -12.87 -11.82
CA SER A 19 9.64 -13.79 -12.38
C SER A 19 10.69 -14.04 -11.29
N TYR A 20 10.69 -15.25 -10.73
CA TYR A 20 11.82 -15.71 -9.95
C TYR A 20 13.06 -15.53 -10.83
N ARG A 21 14.17 -15.11 -10.26
CA ARG A 21 15.45 -14.85 -10.97
C ARG A 21 15.99 -16.05 -11.78
N GLY A 22 15.33 -17.21 -11.74
CA GLY A 22 15.60 -18.39 -12.56
C GLY A 22 14.60 -18.65 -13.70
N GLN A 23 13.54 -17.86 -13.89
CA GLN A 23 12.64 -17.98 -15.03
C GLN A 23 13.08 -17.03 -16.15
N ALA A 24 14.10 -17.47 -16.90
CA ALA A 24 14.36 -16.94 -18.22
C ALA A 24 13.36 -17.60 -19.18
N GLY A 25 12.28 -16.89 -19.51
CA GLY A 25 11.31 -17.34 -20.50
C GLY A 25 10.01 -16.56 -20.39
N GLU A 26 9.49 -16.12 -21.53
CA GLU A 26 8.18 -15.51 -21.69
C GLU A 26 7.09 -16.43 -21.12
N GLY A 27 6.74 -16.23 -19.85
CA GLY A 27 5.83 -17.12 -19.12
C GLY A 27 4.37 -16.81 -19.48
N THR A 28 3.68 -17.77 -20.08
CA THR A 28 2.22 -17.76 -20.21
C THR A 28 1.56 -17.60 -18.83
N PRO A 29 0.47 -16.81 -18.70
CA PRO A 29 -0.12 -16.37 -17.43
C PRO A 29 -0.99 -17.42 -16.73
N THR A 30 -0.69 -18.72 -16.89
CA THR A 30 -1.54 -19.81 -16.40
C THR A 30 -0.78 -20.66 -15.38
N LEU A 31 -1.38 -20.80 -14.20
CA LEU A 31 -0.87 -21.65 -13.13
C LEU A 31 -0.98 -23.13 -13.52
N SER A 32 -0.03 -23.95 -13.10
CA SER A 32 -0.16 -25.40 -13.18
C SER A 32 -1.22 -25.92 -12.21
N SER A 33 -1.82 -27.08 -12.50
CA SER A 33 -2.82 -27.69 -11.61
C SER A 33 -2.31 -27.93 -10.19
N ARG A 34 -1.00 -28.17 -10.03
CA ARG A 34 -0.36 -28.30 -8.71
C ARG A 34 -0.32 -26.96 -7.96
N GLU A 35 0.02 -25.87 -8.65
CA GLU A 35 0.03 -24.53 -8.05
C GLU A 35 -1.38 -24.07 -7.69
N GLU A 36 -2.38 -24.39 -8.52
CA GLU A 36 -3.79 -24.13 -8.21
C GLU A 36 -4.23 -24.87 -6.94
N ALA A 37 -3.90 -26.16 -6.82
CA ALA A 37 -4.22 -26.93 -5.62
C ALA A 37 -3.54 -26.37 -4.36
N LEU A 38 -2.26 -25.97 -4.45
CA LEU A 38 -1.56 -25.32 -3.34
C LEU A 38 -2.18 -23.98 -2.95
N LEU A 39 -2.60 -23.18 -3.94
CA LEU A 39 -3.29 -21.91 -3.69
C LEU A 39 -4.62 -22.11 -2.97
N GLN A 40 -5.42 -23.10 -3.36
CA GLN A 40 -6.69 -23.41 -2.67
C GLN A 40 -6.49 -23.72 -1.19
N VAL A 41 -5.38 -24.38 -0.84
CA VAL A 41 -5.04 -24.68 0.56
C VAL A 41 -4.48 -23.44 1.28
N ALA A 42 -3.67 -22.63 0.61
CA ALA A 42 -2.98 -21.49 1.22
C ALA A 42 -3.86 -20.25 1.41
N LEU A 43 -4.76 -19.97 0.46
CA LEU A 43 -5.56 -18.75 0.40
C LEU A 43 -6.41 -18.52 1.66
N PRO A 44 -7.16 -19.50 2.21
CA PRO A 44 -8.00 -19.28 3.39
C PRO A 44 -7.21 -18.79 4.60
N ARG A 45 -6.01 -19.36 4.81
CA ARG A 45 -5.11 -18.96 5.90
C ARG A 45 -4.55 -17.56 5.67
N ALA A 46 -4.13 -17.26 4.45
CA ALA A 46 -3.63 -15.93 4.09
C ALA A 46 -4.72 -14.86 4.29
N GLU A 47 -5.96 -15.13 3.86
CA GLU A 47 -7.11 -14.24 4.03
C GLU A 47 -7.45 -14.02 5.50
N ALA A 48 -7.43 -15.08 6.32
CA ALA A 48 -7.66 -14.94 7.76
C ALA A 48 -6.60 -14.08 8.45
N ILE A 49 -5.33 -14.30 8.12
CA ILE A 49 -4.21 -13.51 8.63
C ILE A 49 -4.37 -12.04 8.23
N MET A 50 -4.58 -11.77 6.94
CA MET A 50 -4.78 -10.41 6.43
C MET A 50 -5.98 -9.73 7.08
N THR A 51 -7.12 -10.40 7.20
CA THR A 51 -8.32 -9.85 7.84
C THR A 51 -8.05 -9.47 9.29
N SER A 52 -7.30 -10.30 10.03
CA SER A 52 -6.95 -9.98 11.42
C SER A 52 -6.06 -8.75 11.52
N HIS A 53 -5.10 -8.59 10.60
CA HIS A 53 -4.22 -7.43 10.54
C HIS A 53 -4.92 -6.16 10.07
N THR A 54 -5.96 -6.27 9.24
CA THR A 54 -6.70 -5.14 8.67
C THR A 54 -7.93 -4.70 9.46
N ARG A 55 -8.47 -5.57 10.32
CA ARG A 55 -9.64 -5.26 11.13
C ARG A 55 -9.41 -4.04 12.04
N LEU A 56 -10.32 -3.07 11.94
CA LEU A 56 -10.39 -1.97 12.89
C LEU A 56 -11.11 -2.39 14.18
N PRO A 57 -10.76 -1.81 15.34
CA PRO A 57 -11.56 -1.97 16.54
C PRO A 57 -12.99 -1.51 16.28
N ASN A 58 -13.97 -2.27 16.75
CA ASN A 58 -15.38 -1.86 16.69
C ASN A 58 -15.65 -0.88 17.83
N LEU A 59 -15.59 0.43 17.52
CA LEU A 59 -15.89 1.48 18.49
C LEU A 59 -17.36 1.91 18.41
N PRO A 60 -17.97 2.30 19.55
CA PRO A 60 -19.37 2.74 19.58
C PRO A 60 -19.58 4.07 18.83
N ASP A 61 -18.58 4.95 18.84
CA ASP A 61 -18.60 6.18 18.07
C ASP A 61 -17.92 6.01 16.70
N LYS A 62 -18.67 6.29 15.63
CA LYS A 62 -18.17 6.25 14.25
C LYS A 62 -17.16 7.36 13.97
N GLY A 63 -17.24 8.49 14.67
CA GLY A 63 -16.24 9.55 14.59
C GLY A 63 -14.88 9.06 15.09
N GLU A 64 -14.87 8.46 16.27
CA GLU A 64 -13.68 7.86 16.88
C GLU A 64 -13.08 6.72 16.03
N GLU A 65 -13.92 5.85 15.47
CA GLU A 65 -13.50 4.77 14.55
C GLU A 65 -12.71 5.33 13.35
N LEU A 66 -13.20 6.41 12.73
CA LEU A 66 -12.49 7.08 11.63
C LEU A 66 -11.16 7.70 12.07
N GLN A 67 -11.10 8.28 13.27
CA GLN A 67 -9.85 8.84 13.79
C GLN A 67 -8.80 7.75 14.06
N VAL A 68 -9.22 6.62 14.63
CA VAL A 68 -8.35 5.44 14.82
C VAL A 68 -7.86 4.91 13.48
N ARG A 69 -8.75 4.81 12.48
CA ARG A 69 -8.40 4.39 11.11
C ARG A 69 -7.34 5.29 10.49
N ARG A 70 -7.52 6.61 10.56
CA ARG A 70 -6.55 7.60 10.05
C ARG A 70 -5.19 7.47 10.72
N LYS A 71 -5.15 7.41 12.06
CA LYS A 71 -3.90 7.22 12.82
C LYS A 71 -3.16 5.96 12.40
N ARG A 72 -3.89 4.85 12.24
CA ARG A 72 -3.33 3.57 11.79
C ARG A 72 -2.76 3.65 10.38
N LEU A 73 -3.46 4.29 9.44
CA LEU A 73 -3.00 4.46 8.06
C LEU A 73 -1.75 5.34 7.98
N ILE A 74 -1.70 6.43 8.75
CA ILE A 74 -0.49 7.26 8.88
C ILE A 74 0.66 6.42 9.42
N TYR A 75 0.47 5.70 10.53
CA TYR A 75 1.52 4.86 11.11
C TYR A 75 2.08 3.83 10.11
N ARG A 76 1.21 3.09 9.41
CA ARG A 76 1.64 2.12 8.38
C ARG A 76 2.36 2.75 7.20
N SER A 77 2.12 4.02 6.92
CA SER A 77 2.81 4.76 5.87
C SER A 77 4.23 5.15 6.27
N LYS A 78 4.51 5.23 7.58
CA LYS A 78 5.80 5.62 8.16
C LYS A 78 6.72 4.44 8.54
N GLN A 79 6.18 3.22 8.57
CA GLN A 79 6.81 2.04 9.17
C GLN A 79 6.82 0.86 8.19
N ARG A 80 7.37 1.09 7.00
CA ARG A 80 7.52 0.10 5.92
C ARG A 80 8.87 -0.59 5.92
N GLY A 81 9.89 0.05 6.52
CA GLY A 81 11.27 -0.45 6.57
C GLY A 81 12.13 -0.05 5.38
N TRP A 82 11.59 0.73 4.44
CA TRP A 82 12.32 1.33 3.31
C TRP A 82 12.25 2.84 3.47
N LEU A 83 13.41 3.45 3.75
CA LEU A 83 13.47 4.86 4.11
C LEU A 83 12.88 5.76 3.02
N GLU A 84 13.09 5.45 1.74
CA GLU A 84 12.56 6.22 0.63
C GLU A 84 11.02 6.24 0.62
N VAL A 85 10.41 5.08 0.88
CA VAL A 85 8.94 4.94 0.93
C VAL A 85 8.40 5.60 2.18
N ASP A 86 9.04 5.38 3.33
CA ASP A 86 8.63 5.96 4.61
C ASP A 86 8.68 7.49 4.57
N LEU A 87 9.69 8.07 3.91
CA LEU A 87 9.77 9.51 3.70
C LEU A 87 8.70 10.02 2.75
N LEU A 88 8.57 9.43 1.56
CA LEU A 88 7.61 9.92 0.56
C LEU A 88 6.17 9.72 1.03
N LEU A 89 5.80 8.46 1.26
CA LEU A 89 4.43 8.11 1.62
C LEU A 89 4.08 8.59 3.04
N GLY A 90 5.01 8.49 3.99
CA GLY A 90 4.77 8.93 5.36
C GLY A 90 4.55 10.45 5.49
N THR A 91 5.29 11.25 4.72
CA THR A 91 5.10 12.72 4.68
C THR A 91 3.76 13.07 4.05
N TRP A 92 3.45 12.49 2.89
CA TRP A 92 2.17 12.71 2.23
C TRP A 92 1.00 12.29 3.14
N ALA A 93 1.11 11.14 3.80
CA ALA A 93 0.10 10.63 4.70
C ALA A 93 -0.15 11.57 5.88
N HIS A 94 0.92 12.07 6.50
CA HIS A 94 0.85 12.98 7.63
C HIS A 94 0.09 14.27 7.28
N GLN A 95 0.29 14.79 6.06
CA GLN A 95 -0.33 16.05 5.61
C GLN A 95 -1.79 15.89 5.15
N ASN A 96 -2.10 14.76 4.49
CA ASN A 96 -3.36 14.62 3.75
C ASN A 96 -4.38 13.68 4.42
N VAL A 97 -3.95 12.58 5.05
CA VAL A 97 -4.85 11.58 5.66
C VAL A 97 -5.82 12.16 6.70
N PRO A 98 -5.47 13.15 7.53
CA PRO A 98 -6.42 13.79 8.45
C PRO A 98 -7.66 14.38 7.77
N GLN A 99 -7.53 14.79 6.50
CA GLN A 99 -8.57 15.51 5.75
C GLN A 99 -9.34 14.62 4.77
N LEU A 100 -8.90 13.37 4.56
CA LEU A 100 -9.55 12.46 3.62
C LEU A 100 -10.97 12.10 4.05
N SER A 101 -11.86 12.05 3.06
CA SER A 101 -13.21 11.49 3.20
C SER A 101 -13.18 9.98 3.46
N ALA A 102 -14.30 9.40 3.90
CA ALA A 102 -14.40 7.96 4.13
C ALA A 102 -14.07 7.13 2.88
N GLN A 103 -14.54 7.58 1.69
CA GLN A 103 -14.24 6.92 0.43
C GLN A 103 -12.75 7.00 0.06
N GLN A 104 -12.13 8.17 0.20
CA GLN A 104 -10.70 8.33 -0.05
C GLN A 104 -9.85 7.51 0.93
N LEU A 105 -10.32 7.31 2.17
CA LEU A 105 -9.67 6.40 3.12
C LEU A 105 -9.76 4.94 2.68
N ASP A 106 -10.85 4.52 2.05
CA ASP A 106 -10.97 3.17 1.47
C ASP A 106 -9.97 2.96 0.32
N GLU A 107 -9.88 3.94 -0.58
CA GLU A 107 -8.91 3.95 -1.70
C GLU A 107 -7.47 3.93 -1.16
N TYR A 108 -7.17 4.81 -0.20
CA TYR A 108 -5.85 4.89 0.42
C TYR A 108 -5.48 3.61 1.18
N GLU A 109 -6.41 3.01 1.91
CA GLU A 109 -6.16 1.76 2.64
C GLU A 109 -5.89 0.59 1.68
N SER A 110 -6.63 0.51 0.56
CA SER A 110 -6.39 -0.47 -0.49
C SER A 110 -4.97 -0.36 -1.06
N PHE A 111 -4.51 0.87 -1.30
CA PHE A 111 -3.13 1.13 -1.73
C PHE A 111 -2.10 0.79 -0.65
N VAL A 112 -2.33 1.22 0.59
CA VAL A 112 -1.41 1.00 1.73
C VAL A 112 -1.26 -0.47 2.07
N ASN A 113 -2.25 -1.31 1.76
CA ASN A 113 -2.21 -2.76 1.97
C ASN A 113 -1.28 -3.53 1.01
N GLN A 114 -0.76 -2.88 -0.05
CA GLN A 114 0.22 -3.49 -0.93
C GLN A 114 1.61 -3.60 -0.27
N GLU A 115 2.46 -4.46 -0.84
CA GLU A 115 3.85 -4.58 -0.41
C GLU A 115 4.65 -3.32 -0.73
N THR A 116 5.67 -3.06 0.09
CA THR A 116 6.52 -1.87 -0.02
C THR A 116 7.16 -1.73 -1.41
N ILE A 117 7.53 -2.85 -2.05
CA ILE A 117 8.11 -2.84 -3.40
C ILE A 117 7.10 -2.38 -4.47
N ASP A 118 5.84 -2.79 -4.36
CA ASP A 118 4.79 -2.45 -5.33
C ASP A 118 4.44 -0.97 -5.19
N ILE A 119 4.27 -0.51 -3.95
CA ILE A 119 4.07 0.91 -3.62
C ILE A 119 5.21 1.74 -4.17
N TYR A 120 6.46 1.37 -3.88
CA TYR A 120 7.64 2.08 -4.37
C TYR A 120 7.64 2.20 -5.89
N ASN A 121 7.38 1.10 -6.61
CA ASN A 121 7.36 1.12 -8.07
C ASN A 121 6.22 1.97 -8.64
N ILE A 122 5.05 2.01 -7.99
CA ILE A 122 3.92 2.85 -8.40
C ILE A 122 4.23 4.34 -8.17
N ILE A 123 4.67 4.72 -6.97
CA ILE A 123 4.95 6.14 -6.65
C ILE A 123 6.14 6.69 -7.43
N THR A 124 7.11 5.84 -7.82
CA THR A 124 8.28 6.24 -8.61
C THR A 124 8.10 6.12 -10.12
N LEU A 125 6.87 5.86 -10.60
CA LEU A 125 6.53 5.71 -12.03
C LEU A 125 7.24 4.56 -12.76
N ARG A 126 7.85 3.63 -12.02
CA ARG A 126 8.48 2.43 -12.60
C ARG A 126 7.44 1.43 -13.10
N LEU A 127 6.26 1.43 -12.49
CA LEU A 127 5.08 0.68 -12.94
C LEU A 127 3.91 1.63 -13.16
N PRO A 128 3.04 1.37 -14.17
CA PRO A 128 1.81 2.11 -14.31
C PRO A 128 0.89 1.85 -13.11
N VAL A 129 0.06 2.85 -12.78
CA VAL A 129 -0.98 2.68 -11.76
C VAL A 129 -1.93 1.56 -12.23
N PRO A 130 -2.21 0.56 -11.37
CA PRO A 130 -3.20 -0.49 -11.67
C PRO A 130 -4.54 0.11 -12.09
N ASP A 131 -5.25 -0.51 -13.03
CA ASP A 131 -6.56 -0.01 -13.47
C ASP A 131 -7.55 0.18 -12.32
N GLU A 132 -7.47 -0.68 -11.30
CA GLU A 132 -8.26 -0.61 -10.06
C GLU A 132 -7.98 0.61 -9.18
N LEU A 133 -6.82 1.27 -9.38
CA LEU A 133 -6.35 2.41 -8.60
C LEU A 133 -6.22 3.69 -9.43
N LYS A 134 -6.45 3.62 -10.74
CA LYS A 134 -6.45 4.80 -11.60
C LYS A 134 -7.62 5.72 -11.24
N GLY A 135 -7.39 7.03 -11.25
CA GLY A 135 -8.38 8.04 -10.91
C GLY A 135 -8.70 8.10 -9.41
N THR A 136 -7.88 7.48 -8.57
CA THR A 136 -8.02 7.52 -7.11
C THR A 136 -6.96 8.43 -6.49
N ILE A 137 -6.95 8.50 -5.16
CA ILE A 137 -5.89 9.16 -4.36
C ILE A 137 -4.45 8.74 -4.73
N VAL A 138 -4.26 7.58 -5.37
CA VAL A 138 -2.95 7.09 -5.81
C VAL A 138 -2.32 8.01 -6.87
N ASP A 139 -3.13 8.61 -7.75
CA ASP A 139 -2.63 9.54 -8.75
C ASP A 139 -2.10 10.81 -8.07
N GLU A 140 -2.80 11.33 -7.05
CA GLU A 140 -2.36 12.48 -6.25
C GLU A 140 -1.03 12.19 -5.51
N ILE A 141 -0.88 10.98 -4.96
CA ILE A 141 0.37 10.54 -4.31
C ILE A 141 1.52 10.50 -5.32
N GLN A 142 1.26 9.99 -6.52
CA GLN A 142 2.26 9.87 -7.57
C GLN A 142 2.69 11.26 -8.08
N GLU A 143 1.74 12.18 -8.25
CA GLU A 143 2.03 13.58 -8.58
C GLU A 143 2.84 14.27 -7.48
N TRP A 144 2.46 14.05 -6.22
CA TRP A 144 3.19 14.60 -5.08
C TRP A 144 4.63 14.06 -5.02
N ALA A 145 4.84 12.76 -5.23
CA ALA A 145 6.17 12.15 -5.23
C ALA A 145 7.04 12.68 -6.37
N ARG A 146 6.43 12.99 -7.53
CA ARG A 146 7.11 13.63 -8.66
C ARG A 146 7.50 15.08 -8.36
N ALA A 147 6.62 15.84 -7.71
CA ALA A 147 6.84 17.25 -7.37
C ALA A 147 7.78 17.43 -6.16
N ASN A 148 7.86 16.43 -5.29
CA ASN A 148 8.71 16.39 -4.11
C ASN A 148 9.74 15.26 -4.27
N PRO A 149 10.61 15.32 -5.30
CA PRO A 149 11.68 14.34 -5.40
C PRO A 149 12.49 14.42 -4.12
N LEU A 150 12.80 13.28 -3.52
CA LEU A 150 13.68 13.17 -2.34
C LEU A 150 14.84 14.14 -2.57
N GLY A 151 14.81 15.27 -1.84
CA GLY A 151 15.67 16.41 -2.15
C GLY A 151 17.10 15.92 -2.22
N LYS A 152 17.81 16.22 -3.33
CA LYS A 152 19.18 15.79 -3.62
C LYS A 152 19.95 15.50 -2.32
N ALA A 153 20.07 14.22 -1.94
CA ALA A 153 20.91 13.69 -0.87
C ALA A 153 21.47 14.70 0.15
N ASP A 154 20.60 15.46 0.84
CA ASP A 154 21.03 16.44 1.84
C ASP A 154 20.68 15.94 3.26
N PRO A 155 21.66 15.42 4.02
CA PRO A 155 21.54 14.99 5.42
C PRO A 155 20.72 15.91 6.31
N LEU A 156 20.81 17.23 6.13
CA LEU A 156 20.12 18.20 6.98
C LEU A 156 18.64 18.31 6.62
N LYS A 157 18.33 18.33 5.32
CA LYS A 157 16.95 18.32 4.83
C LYS A 157 16.23 17.04 5.25
N TYR A 158 16.93 15.91 5.29
CA TYR A 158 16.39 14.65 5.81
C TYR A 158 16.01 14.73 7.29
N LYS A 159 16.91 15.26 8.12
CA LYS A 159 16.65 15.42 9.56
C LYS A 159 15.43 16.31 9.80
N GLN A 160 15.31 17.40 9.04
CA GLN A 160 14.15 18.31 9.10
C GLN A 160 12.84 17.62 8.70
N VAL A 161 12.81 16.87 7.59
CA VAL A 161 11.60 16.14 7.17
C VAL A 161 11.21 15.07 8.19
N LYS A 162 12.21 14.39 8.78
CA LYS A 162 12.01 13.39 9.82
C LYS A 162 11.39 13.99 11.09
N GLU A 163 11.94 15.10 11.56
CA GLU A 163 11.44 15.84 12.73
C GLU A 163 10.05 16.43 12.49
N ASN A 164 9.86 17.14 11.38
CA ASN A 164 8.61 17.84 11.07
C ASN A 164 7.41 16.91 10.90
N ASN A 165 7.63 15.71 10.38
CA ASN A 165 6.56 14.73 10.12
C ASN A 165 6.48 13.65 11.20
N GLN A 166 7.18 13.78 12.33
CA GLN A 166 7.16 12.82 13.43
C GLN A 166 7.41 11.38 12.93
N LEU A 167 8.43 11.22 12.08
CA LEU A 167 8.91 9.94 11.60
C LEU A 167 9.95 9.48 12.63
N THR A 168 9.59 8.59 13.56
CA THR A 168 10.52 8.02 14.55
C THR A 168 11.50 7.04 13.91
#